data_AF-A0A972R2E0-F1
#
_entry.id   AF-A0A972R2E0-F1
#
_cell.length_a   1.000
_cell.length_b   1.000
_cell.length_c   1.000
_cell.angle_alpha   90.00
_cell.angle_beta   90.00
_cell.angle_gamma   90.00
#
_symmetry.space_group_name_H-M   'P 1'
#
loop_
_entity.id
_entity.type
_entity.pdbx_description
1 polymer ?
#
loop_
_entity_poly.entity_id
_entity_poly.type
_entity_poly.pdbx_seq_one_letter_code
_entity_poly.pdbx_strand_id
1 'polypeptide(L)'
;MQTVRSKSSLLLLTDSLPKGVKLITAREFNRELKRISRDFKSKQPDSTFEKIAFTENLTFRNLVLIGKAIDKTGLFYPAIARYQHIWKKTNKERPDIASRMLNGYLGIYNMLHSISRMYASHDKKALASISALHDTVRNNIGSDIAAITTMAVMAETGYKYLALALDQADTAGTFDEALAKVKKNFKEGRAVSVSDEDRLLNGIYRTFELCTLWAVAVDPDATAEVRKLTGSISSQSRAAEDVAASLLVAVNHLYKITHMIAKGFAKRF
;
A
#
# COMPACT_ATOMS: atom_id res chain seq x y z
N MET A 1 -5.84 0.10 42.16
CA MET A 1 -5.43 -0.07 40.75
C MET A 1 -6.68 -0.09 39.88
N GLN A 2 -7.07 1.07 39.34
CA GLN A 2 -8.22 1.19 38.45
C GLN A 2 -7.78 0.95 37.00
N THR A 3 -8.46 0.00 36.35
CA THR A 3 -8.33 -0.33 34.93
C THR A 3 -8.97 0.79 34.10
N VAL A 4 -8.14 1.65 33.52
CA VAL A 4 -8.58 2.63 32.52
C VAL A 4 -8.81 1.90 31.20
N ARG A 5 -10.06 1.55 30.91
CA ARG A 5 -10.51 1.17 29.56
C ARG A 5 -10.53 2.43 28.70
N SER A 6 -9.47 2.65 27.92
CA SER A 6 -9.46 3.65 26.85
C SER A 6 -10.42 3.21 25.74
N LYS A 7 -11.58 3.87 25.65
CA LYS A 7 -12.46 3.81 24.48
C LYS A 7 -11.87 4.73 23.42
N SER A 8 -11.19 4.17 22.43
CA SER A 8 -10.83 4.87 21.20
C SER A 8 -12.12 5.32 20.49
N SER A 9 -12.44 6.60 20.61
CA SER A 9 -13.56 7.24 19.95
C SER A 9 -13.09 7.76 18.59
N LEU A 10 -13.19 6.90 17.57
CA LEU A 10 -13.16 7.36 16.17
C LEU A 10 -14.40 8.23 15.95
N LEU A 11 -14.18 9.52 15.75
CA LEU A 11 -15.18 10.52 15.39
C LEU A 11 -16.04 10.03 14.21
N LEU A 12 -17.27 9.62 14.51
CA LEU A 12 -18.33 9.40 13.54
C LEU A 12 -18.87 10.77 13.12
N LEU A 13 -18.30 11.36 12.08
CA LEU A 13 -18.94 12.45 11.35
C LEU A 13 -20.16 11.85 10.64
N THR A 14 -21.33 12.09 11.23
CA THR A 14 -22.65 11.71 10.73
C THR A 14 -23.20 12.79 9.81
N ASP A 15 -22.43 13.16 8.79
CA ASP A 15 -23.00 13.90 7.66
C ASP A 15 -23.55 12.89 6.67
N SER A 16 -24.81 13.06 6.28
CA SER A 16 -25.49 12.23 5.29
C SER A 16 -24.61 12.05 4.05
N LEU A 17 -24.38 10.80 3.65
CA LEU A 17 -23.59 10.44 2.47
C LEU A 17 -24.08 11.25 1.25
N PRO A 18 -23.19 11.75 0.38
CA PRO A 18 -23.59 12.33 -0.89
C PRO A 18 -24.50 11.36 -1.66
N LYS A 19 -25.60 11.86 -2.24
CA LYS A 19 -26.56 11.03 -3.01
C LYS A 19 -25.80 10.19 -4.05
N GLY A 20 -25.99 8.87 -4.00
CA GLY A 20 -25.38 7.91 -4.93
C GLY A 20 -24.10 7.23 -4.45
N VAL A 21 -23.57 7.57 -3.27
CA VAL A 21 -22.44 6.86 -2.66
C VAL A 21 -22.92 5.54 -2.05
N LYS A 22 -22.52 4.42 -2.65
CA LYS A 22 -22.70 3.08 -2.06
C LYS A 22 -21.43 2.67 -1.33
N LEU A 23 -21.45 2.72 0.00
CA LEU A 23 -20.40 2.14 0.83
C LEU A 23 -20.27 0.64 0.57
N ILE A 24 -19.06 0.11 0.68
CA ILE A 24 -18.83 -1.33 0.52
C ILE A 24 -19.53 -2.09 1.67
N THR A 25 -20.33 -3.09 1.32
CA THR A 25 -20.94 -3.97 2.33
C THR A 25 -19.95 -5.02 2.82
N ALA A 26 -20.14 -5.55 4.03
CA ALA A 26 -19.35 -6.65 4.58
C ALA A 26 -19.32 -7.87 3.63
N ARG A 27 -20.46 -8.18 2.99
CA ARG A 27 -20.60 -9.26 2.00
C ARG A 27 -19.75 -8.99 0.76
N GLU A 28 -19.82 -7.79 0.20
CA GLU A 28 -19.01 -7.39 -0.97
C GLU A 28 -17.51 -7.41 -0.63
N PHE A 29 -17.12 -6.88 0.53
CA PHE A 29 -15.74 -6.87 1.00
C PHE A 29 -15.18 -8.30 1.11
N ASN A 30 -15.88 -9.18 1.84
CA ASN A 30 -15.46 -10.56 2.03
C ASN A 30 -15.42 -11.37 0.72
N ARG A 31 -16.35 -11.11 -0.19
CA ARG A 31 -16.37 -11.75 -1.52
C ARG A 31 -15.12 -11.37 -2.32
N GLU A 32 -14.79 -10.09 -2.38
CA GLU A 32 -13.62 -9.62 -3.12
C GLU A 32 -12.31 -10.08 -2.46
N LEU A 33 -12.22 -10.05 -1.13
CA LEU A 33 -11.05 -10.54 -0.40
C LEU A 33 -10.79 -12.04 -0.68
N LYS A 34 -11.85 -12.87 -0.65
CA LYS A 34 -11.76 -14.30 -1.01
C LYS A 34 -11.34 -14.48 -2.47
N ARG A 35 -11.85 -13.63 -3.39
CA ARG A 35 -11.47 -13.68 -4.80
C ARG A 35 -9.99 -13.37 -5.00
N ILE A 36 -9.47 -12.32 -4.37
CA ILE A 36 -8.04 -11.96 -4.41
C ILE A 36 -7.18 -13.13 -3.91
N SER A 37 -7.53 -13.72 -2.77
CA SER A 37 -6.80 -14.86 -2.20
C SER A 37 -6.81 -16.09 -3.13
N ARG A 38 -7.96 -16.37 -3.77
CA ARG A 38 -8.09 -17.46 -4.74
C ARG A 38 -7.24 -17.21 -5.98
N ASP A 39 -7.29 -16.00 -6.54
CA ASP A 39 -6.50 -15.62 -7.71
C ASP A 39 -5.01 -15.83 -7.40
N PHE A 40 -4.52 -15.37 -6.25
CA PHE A 40 -3.13 -15.59 -5.83
C PHE A 40 -2.76 -17.08 -5.74
N LYS A 41 -3.66 -17.97 -5.34
CA LYS A 41 -3.33 -19.40 -5.23
C LYS A 41 -3.39 -20.16 -6.55
N SER A 42 -4.21 -19.70 -7.51
CA SER A 42 -4.62 -20.51 -8.66
C SER A 42 -4.19 -19.98 -10.03
N LYS A 43 -3.71 -18.74 -10.12
CA LYS A 43 -3.40 -18.07 -11.40
C LYS A 43 -1.94 -17.60 -11.50
N GLN A 44 -1.03 -18.31 -10.83
CA GLN A 44 0.38 -17.94 -10.83
C GLN A 44 0.93 -18.06 -12.26
N PRO A 45 1.37 -16.95 -12.89
CA PRO A 45 2.00 -17.00 -14.20
C PRO A 45 3.32 -17.79 -14.14
N ASP A 46 3.86 -18.23 -15.28
CA ASP A 46 5.13 -18.97 -15.29
C ASP A 46 6.35 -18.03 -15.22
N SER A 47 6.30 -16.92 -15.94
CA SER A 47 7.37 -15.92 -16.02
C SER A 47 7.52 -15.08 -14.75
N THR A 48 8.75 -14.82 -14.32
CA THR A 48 9.06 -13.98 -13.15
C THR A 48 8.45 -12.58 -13.26
N PHE A 49 8.63 -11.89 -14.38
CA PHE A 49 8.06 -10.55 -14.58
C PHE A 49 6.54 -10.57 -14.62
N GLU A 50 5.94 -11.62 -15.18
CA GLU A 50 4.47 -11.77 -15.15
C GLU A 50 3.95 -12.03 -13.74
N LYS A 51 4.65 -12.82 -12.93
CA LYS A 51 4.34 -12.99 -11.50
C LYS A 51 4.42 -11.66 -10.76
N ILE A 52 5.41 -10.82 -11.07
CA ILE A 52 5.56 -9.49 -10.46
C ILE A 52 4.35 -8.61 -10.79
N ALA A 53 4.05 -8.40 -12.08
CA ALA A 53 2.91 -7.59 -12.52
C ALA A 53 1.56 -8.11 -11.98
N PHE A 54 1.40 -9.44 -11.94
CA PHE A 54 0.22 -10.09 -11.36
C PHE A 54 0.10 -9.82 -9.85
N THR A 55 1.19 -9.91 -9.11
CA THR A 55 1.22 -9.71 -7.66
C THR A 55 0.99 -8.25 -7.27
N GLU A 56 1.51 -7.30 -8.05
CA GLU A 56 1.23 -5.87 -7.90
C GLU A 56 -0.25 -5.55 -8.10
N ASN A 57 -0.90 -6.16 -9.10
CA ASN A 57 -2.34 -6.04 -9.32
C ASN A 57 -3.13 -6.52 -8.09
N LEU A 58 -2.75 -7.67 -7.51
CA LEU A 58 -3.40 -8.16 -6.30
C LEU A 58 -3.16 -7.24 -5.10
N THR A 59 -1.97 -6.66 -4.98
CA THR A 59 -1.63 -5.65 -3.97
C THR A 59 -2.51 -4.41 -4.13
N PHE A 60 -2.62 -3.87 -5.35
CA PHE A 60 -3.53 -2.76 -5.66
C PHE A 60 -4.97 -3.09 -5.28
N ARG A 61 -5.47 -4.28 -5.61
CA ARG A 61 -6.83 -4.71 -5.26
C ARG A 61 -7.04 -4.80 -3.74
N ASN A 62 -6.06 -5.28 -2.97
CA ASN A 62 -6.12 -5.22 -1.49
C ASN A 62 -6.21 -3.77 -1.00
N LEU A 63 -5.37 -2.88 -1.53
CA LEU A 63 -5.37 -1.47 -1.15
C LEU A 63 -6.68 -0.76 -1.49
N VAL A 64 -7.32 -1.09 -2.62
CA VAL A 64 -8.68 -0.60 -2.93
C VAL A 64 -9.67 -1.04 -1.87
N LEU A 65 -9.67 -2.33 -1.47
CA LEU A 65 -10.57 -2.81 -0.42
C LEU A 65 -10.33 -2.07 0.89
N ILE A 66 -9.06 -1.93 1.29
CA ILE A 66 -8.66 -1.21 2.49
C ILE A 66 -9.15 0.25 2.42
N GLY A 67 -8.90 0.96 1.32
CA GLY A 67 -9.36 2.33 1.13
C GLY A 67 -10.88 2.47 1.25
N LYS A 68 -11.65 1.53 0.67
CA LYS A 68 -13.12 1.50 0.82
C LYS A 68 -13.57 1.20 2.24
N ALA A 69 -12.80 0.43 3.01
CA ALA A 69 -13.11 0.15 4.41
C ALA A 69 -12.81 1.36 5.32
N ILE A 70 -11.80 2.17 4.98
CA ILE A 70 -11.44 3.40 5.69
C ILE A 70 -12.41 4.54 5.38
N ASP A 71 -12.82 4.68 4.11
CA ASP A 71 -13.71 5.75 3.64
C ASP A 71 -15.17 5.56 4.09
N LYS A 72 -15.44 5.81 5.37
CA LYS A 72 -16.77 5.66 5.97
C LYS A 72 -17.79 6.70 5.49
N THR A 73 -17.32 7.86 5.04
CA THR A 73 -18.17 8.96 4.54
C THR A 73 -18.35 8.94 3.03
N GLY A 74 -17.61 8.07 2.33
CA GLY A 74 -17.61 8.00 0.88
C GLY A 74 -17.01 9.22 0.18
N LEU A 75 -16.37 10.12 0.93
CA LEU A 75 -15.76 11.33 0.41
C LEU A 75 -14.65 11.01 -0.61
N PHE A 76 -13.96 9.89 -0.40
CA PHE A 76 -12.83 9.46 -1.24
C PHE A 76 -13.23 8.42 -2.30
N TYR A 77 -14.46 7.91 -2.26
CA TYR A 77 -14.99 6.94 -3.21
C TYR A 77 -14.80 7.35 -4.68
N PRO A 78 -15.06 8.60 -5.11
CA PRO A 78 -14.84 9.00 -6.50
C PRO A 78 -13.38 8.85 -6.94
N ALA A 79 -12.43 9.15 -6.04
CA ALA A 79 -11.00 8.99 -6.34
C ALA A 79 -10.62 7.52 -6.45
N ILE A 80 -11.06 6.68 -5.51
CA ILE A 80 -10.84 5.22 -5.57
C ILE A 80 -11.42 4.65 -6.87
N ALA A 81 -12.66 4.99 -7.20
CA ALA A 81 -13.34 4.51 -8.40
C ALA A 81 -12.62 4.95 -9.68
N ARG A 82 -12.17 6.20 -9.75
CA ARG A 82 -11.37 6.72 -10.87
C ARG A 82 -10.08 5.93 -11.03
N TYR A 83 -9.33 5.67 -9.96
CA TYR A 83 -8.09 4.88 -10.05
C TYR A 83 -8.36 3.45 -10.49
N GLN A 84 -9.42 2.81 -9.99
CA GLN A 84 -9.83 1.49 -10.49
C GLN A 84 -10.19 1.50 -11.98
N HIS A 85 -10.86 2.55 -12.45
CA HIS A 85 -11.24 2.69 -13.86
C HIS A 85 -10.01 2.87 -14.75
N ILE A 86 -9.13 3.82 -14.42
CA ILE A 86 -7.88 4.09 -15.15
C ILE A 86 -7.03 2.81 -15.18
N TRP A 87 -6.82 2.18 -14.02
CA TRP A 87 -6.02 0.96 -13.92
C TRP A 87 -6.57 -0.17 -14.83
N LYS A 88 -7.89 -0.38 -14.83
CA LYS A 88 -8.54 -1.40 -15.68
C LYS A 88 -8.42 -1.06 -17.16
N LYS A 89 -8.55 0.21 -17.52
CA LYS A 89 -8.42 0.69 -18.90
C LYS A 89 -6.99 0.45 -19.40
N THR A 90 -5.99 0.92 -18.67
CA THR A 90 -4.57 0.74 -19.00
C THR A 90 -4.19 -0.74 -19.09
N ASN A 91 -4.69 -1.58 -18.17
CA ASN A 91 -4.39 -3.02 -18.19
C ASN A 91 -5.00 -3.76 -19.41
N LYS A 92 -6.01 -3.18 -20.07
CA LYS A 92 -6.56 -3.72 -21.32
C LYS A 92 -5.81 -3.20 -22.55
N GLU A 93 -5.36 -1.95 -22.51
CA GLU A 93 -4.78 -1.25 -23.65
C GLU A 93 -3.28 -1.50 -23.83
N ARG A 94 -2.56 -1.93 -22.78
CA ARG A 94 -1.11 -2.13 -22.83
C ARG A 94 -0.71 -3.61 -22.66
N PRO A 95 -0.27 -4.29 -23.73
CA PRO A 95 0.03 -5.72 -23.68
C PRO A 95 1.43 -6.04 -23.13
N ASP A 96 2.38 -5.10 -23.21
CA ASP A 96 3.76 -5.36 -22.81
C ASP A 96 3.92 -5.44 -21.28
N ILE A 97 4.91 -6.22 -20.83
CA ILE A 97 5.08 -6.51 -19.42
C ILE A 97 5.54 -5.29 -18.60
N ALA A 98 6.40 -4.44 -19.15
CA ALA A 98 6.90 -3.26 -18.46
C ALA A 98 5.77 -2.26 -18.17
N SER A 99 4.89 -2.04 -19.15
CA SER A 99 3.67 -1.24 -18.98
C SER A 99 2.71 -1.84 -17.96
N ARG A 100 2.56 -3.17 -17.92
CA ARG A 100 1.71 -3.85 -16.93
C ARG A 100 2.25 -3.67 -15.51
N MET A 101 3.57 -3.80 -15.31
CA MET A 101 4.23 -3.53 -14.03
C MET A 101 4.10 -2.05 -13.63
N LEU A 102 4.37 -1.13 -14.56
CA LEU A 102 4.21 0.30 -14.31
C LEU A 102 2.77 0.65 -13.90
N ASN A 103 1.76 0.05 -14.56
CA ASN A 103 0.36 0.24 -14.20
C ASN A 103 0.05 -0.35 -12.80
N GLY A 104 0.64 -1.50 -12.44
CA GLY A 104 0.58 -2.08 -11.11
C GLY A 104 1.07 -1.10 -10.03
N TYR A 105 2.29 -0.58 -10.19
CA TYR A 105 2.86 0.41 -9.29
C TYR A 105 2.10 1.72 -9.24
N LEU A 106 1.67 2.25 -10.39
CA LEU A 106 0.86 3.45 -10.44
C LEU A 106 -0.45 3.27 -9.65
N GLY A 107 -1.06 2.10 -9.74
CA GLY A 107 -2.23 1.74 -8.93
C GLY A 107 -1.92 1.76 -7.42
N ILE A 108 -0.84 1.11 -7.01
CA ILE A 108 -0.39 1.08 -5.60
C ILE A 108 -0.11 2.49 -5.09
N TYR A 109 0.69 3.26 -5.82
CA TYR A 109 1.03 4.66 -5.53
C TYR A 109 -0.22 5.52 -5.33
N ASN A 110 -1.16 5.47 -6.27
CA ASN A 110 -2.39 6.26 -6.22
C ASN A 110 -3.28 5.86 -5.03
N MET A 111 -3.33 4.57 -4.69
CA MET A 111 -4.08 4.12 -3.53
C MET A 111 -3.43 4.54 -2.22
N LEU A 112 -2.10 4.44 -2.09
CA LEU A 112 -1.38 4.93 -0.91
C LEU A 112 -1.54 6.45 -0.75
N HIS A 113 -1.54 7.21 -1.84
CA HIS A 113 -1.88 8.63 -1.84
C HIS A 113 -3.31 8.89 -1.33
N SER A 114 -4.31 8.14 -1.81
CA SER A 114 -5.68 8.29 -1.33
C SER A 114 -5.82 7.92 0.15
N ILE A 115 -5.18 6.83 0.58
CA ILE A 115 -5.22 6.36 1.97
C ILE A 115 -4.57 7.37 2.90
N SER A 116 -3.42 7.95 2.53
CA SER A 116 -2.78 8.98 3.35
C SER A 116 -3.65 10.21 3.50
N ARG A 117 -4.36 10.64 2.44
CA ARG A 117 -5.34 11.73 2.53
C ARG A 117 -6.56 11.40 3.39
N MET A 118 -7.00 10.15 3.43
CA MET A 118 -8.10 9.72 4.32
C MET A 118 -7.69 9.88 5.78
N TYR A 119 -6.51 9.39 6.15
CA TYR A 119 -5.97 9.54 7.51
C TYR A 119 -5.69 11.00 7.89
N ALA A 120 -5.21 11.80 6.94
CA ALA A 120 -4.91 13.22 7.14
C ALA A 120 -6.13 14.15 6.98
N SER A 121 -7.35 13.64 6.81
CA SER A 121 -8.52 14.45 6.39
C SER A 121 -8.86 15.63 7.31
N HIS A 122 -8.41 15.60 8.56
CA HIS A 122 -8.60 16.67 9.55
C HIS A 122 -7.36 17.54 9.80
N ASP A 123 -6.21 17.23 9.18
CA ASP A 123 -4.97 17.98 9.34
C ASP A 123 -4.55 18.65 8.02
N LYS A 124 -4.74 19.98 7.95
CA LYS A 124 -4.36 20.79 6.78
C LYS A 124 -2.87 20.73 6.48
N LYS A 125 -1.99 20.65 7.49
CA LYS A 125 -0.54 20.59 7.29
C LYS A 125 -0.13 19.24 6.71
N ALA A 126 -0.72 18.16 7.20
CA ALA A 126 -0.51 16.82 6.64
C ALA A 126 -1.01 16.73 5.19
N LEU A 127 -2.20 17.27 4.89
CA LEU A 127 -2.74 17.34 3.53
C LEU A 127 -1.86 18.16 2.58
N ALA A 128 -1.31 19.28 3.04
CA ALA A 128 -0.37 20.09 2.27
C ALA A 128 0.92 19.31 1.98
N SER A 129 1.46 18.57 2.97
CA SER A 129 2.65 17.73 2.81
C SER A 129 2.42 16.60 1.81
N ILE A 130 1.25 15.95 1.86
CA ILE A 130 0.85 14.92 0.89
C ILE A 130 0.73 15.49 -0.52
N SER A 131 0.15 16.69 -0.65
CA SER A 131 0.00 17.37 -1.95
C SER A 131 1.34 17.77 -2.53
N ALA A 132 2.25 18.33 -1.72
CA ALA A 132 3.60 18.69 -2.16
C ALA A 132 4.42 17.46 -2.64
N LEU A 133 4.29 16.32 -1.95
CA LEU A 133 4.87 15.06 -2.42
C LEU A 133 4.28 14.62 -3.76
N HIS A 134 2.97 14.75 -3.95
CA HIS A 134 2.31 14.41 -5.20
C HIS A 134 2.76 15.30 -6.35
N ASP A 135 2.81 16.62 -6.13
CA ASP A 135 3.25 17.59 -7.12
C ASP A 135 4.71 17.37 -7.54
N THR A 136 5.57 17.03 -6.57
CA THR A 136 6.98 16.67 -6.86
C THR A 136 7.07 15.48 -7.81
N VAL A 137 6.28 14.44 -7.57
CA VAL A 137 6.25 13.26 -8.44
C VAL A 137 5.71 13.61 -9.82
N ARG A 138 4.59 14.34 -9.90
CA ARG A 138 3.99 14.75 -11.18
C ARG A 138 4.93 15.60 -12.02
N ASN A 139 5.64 16.54 -11.40
CA ASN A 139 6.54 17.45 -12.11
C ASN A 139 7.83 16.77 -12.57
N ASN A 140 8.22 15.66 -11.92
CA ASN A 140 9.45 14.93 -12.23
C ASN A 140 9.23 13.66 -13.06
N ILE A 141 7.98 13.29 -13.38
CA ILE A 141 7.65 12.13 -14.20
C ILE A 141 7.03 12.61 -15.52
N GLY A 142 7.87 12.72 -16.56
CA GLY A 142 7.47 13.02 -17.94
C GLY A 142 7.25 11.76 -18.79
N SER A 143 6.78 11.94 -20.04
CA SER A 143 6.56 10.84 -21.00
C SER A 143 7.84 10.10 -21.39
N ASP A 144 8.99 10.76 -21.27
CA ASP A 144 10.26 10.28 -21.83
C ASP A 144 11.15 9.60 -20.79
N ILE A 145 10.63 9.40 -19.57
CA ILE A 145 11.35 8.76 -18.48
C ILE A 145 11.14 7.25 -18.53
N ALA A 146 12.23 6.50 -18.33
CA ALA A 146 12.18 5.05 -18.31
C ALA A 146 11.17 4.53 -17.27
N ALA A 147 10.48 3.43 -17.61
CA ALA A 147 9.47 2.84 -16.75
C ALA A 147 10.03 2.46 -15.36
N ILE A 148 11.27 1.96 -15.31
CA ILE A 148 11.93 1.58 -14.06
C ILE A 148 12.18 2.78 -13.15
N THR A 149 12.69 3.89 -13.69
CA THR A 149 12.89 5.15 -12.97
C THR A 149 11.57 5.68 -12.41
N THR A 150 10.51 5.62 -13.22
CA THR A 150 9.16 6.02 -12.83
C THR A 150 8.64 5.17 -11.66
N MET A 151 8.78 3.84 -11.75
CA MET A 151 8.39 2.93 -10.68
C MET A 151 9.19 3.16 -9.40
N ALA A 152 10.51 3.42 -9.50
CA ALA A 152 11.35 3.72 -8.35
C ALA A 152 10.88 4.97 -7.59
N VAL A 153 10.63 6.07 -8.32
CA VAL A 153 10.10 7.31 -7.74
C VAL A 153 8.73 7.08 -7.08
N MET A 154 7.86 6.31 -7.72
CA MET A 154 6.55 5.96 -7.18
C MET A 154 6.66 5.11 -5.90
N ALA A 155 7.55 4.12 -5.85
CA ALA A 155 7.73 3.25 -4.69
C ALA A 155 8.31 4.01 -3.49
N GLU A 156 9.31 4.87 -3.70
CA GLU A 156 9.86 5.74 -2.66
C GLU A 156 8.80 6.70 -2.10
N THR A 157 7.95 7.23 -2.97
CA THR A 157 6.88 8.13 -2.55
C THR A 157 5.73 7.39 -1.88
N GLY A 158 5.43 6.16 -2.31
CA GLY A 158 4.46 5.27 -1.68
C GLY A 158 4.81 5.00 -0.20
N TYR A 159 6.08 4.72 0.09
CA TYR A 159 6.58 4.64 1.46
C TYR A 159 6.31 5.93 2.25
N LYS A 160 6.62 7.11 1.68
CA LYS A 160 6.40 8.40 2.35
C LYS A 160 4.91 8.67 2.63
N TYR A 161 4.02 8.32 1.71
CA TYR A 161 2.58 8.43 1.96
C TYR A 161 2.12 7.55 3.10
N LEU A 162 2.58 6.29 3.14
CA LEU A 162 2.21 5.39 4.22
C LEU A 162 2.79 5.84 5.56
N ALA A 163 4.01 6.41 5.58
CA ALA A 163 4.59 6.97 6.80
C ALA A 163 3.72 8.10 7.36
N LEU A 164 3.30 9.05 6.51
CA LEU A 164 2.38 10.12 6.89
C LEU A 164 1.03 9.57 7.32
N ALA A 165 0.50 8.54 6.65
CA ALA A 165 -0.77 7.93 7.03
C ALA A 165 -0.71 7.33 8.46
N LEU A 166 0.38 6.63 8.78
CA LEU A 166 0.55 6.00 10.09
C LEU A 166 0.84 7.00 11.20
N ASP A 167 1.64 8.04 10.92
CA ASP A 167 1.86 9.18 11.82
C ASP A 167 0.52 9.85 12.21
N GLN A 168 -0.35 10.09 11.23
CA GLN A 168 -1.68 10.66 11.47
C GLN A 168 -2.64 9.71 12.19
N ALA A 169 -2.47 8.41 12.00
CA ALA A 169 -3.27 7.40 12.68
C ALA A 169 -2.83 7.17 14.14
N ASP A 170 -1.60 7.52 14.49
CA ASP A 170 -0.96 7.23 15.77
C ASP A 170 -0.97 8.42 16.72
N THR A 171 -2.16 8.73 17.23
CA THR A 171 -2.36 9.87 18.15
C THR A 171 -1.63 9.72 19.49
N ALA A 172 -1.10 8.54 19.80
CA ALA A 172 -0.42 8.22 21.06
C ALA A 172 1.11 8.13 20.91
N GLY A 173 1.66 8.30 19.71
CA GLY A 173 3.11 8.17 19.45
C GLY A 173 3.65 6.76 19.66
N THR A 174 2.81 5.73 19.52
CA THR A 174 3.19 4.32 19.70
C THR A 174 4.17 3.83 18.63
N PHE A 175 4.17 4.46 17.45
CA PHE A 175 4.96 4.12 16.29
C PHE A 175 6.17 5.05 16.08
N ASP A 176 6.36 6.10 16.89
CA ASP A 176 7.42 7.10 16.68
C ASP A 176 8.81 6.48 16.45
N GLU A 177 9.23 5.60 17.35
CA GLU A 177 10.53 4.91 17.24
C GLU A 177 10.58 4.01 16.00
N ALA A 178 9.49 3.31 15.70
CA ALA A 178 9.40 2.44 14.55
C ALA A 178 9.45 3.23 13.22
N LEU A 179 8.71 4.32 13.11
CA LEU A 179 8.71 5.24 11.97
C LEU A 179 10.08 5.88 11.79
N ALA A 180 10.73 6.33 12.87
CA ALA A 180 12.08 6.87 12.85
C ALA A 180 13.09 5.82 12.33
N LYS A 181 12.97 4.57 12.78
CA LYS A 181 13.81 3.45 12.32
C LYS A 181 13.61 3.17 10.84
N VAL A 182 12.36 3.04 10.36
CA VAL A 182 12.10 2.81 8.93
C VAL A 182 12.63 3.97 8.08
N LYS A 183 12.50 5.22 8.57
CA LYS A 183 13.06 6.42 7.91
C LYS A 183 14.57 6.42 7.85
N LYS A 184 15.25 5.99 8.92
CA LYS A 184 16.71 5.80 8.93
C LYS A 184 17.11 4.76 7.88
N ASN A 185 16.48 3.57 7.92
CA ASN A 185 16.76 2.51 6.96
C ASN A 185 16.49 2.93 5.51
N PHE A 186 15.44 3.73 5.26
CA PHE A 186 15.16 4.29 3.93
C PHE A 186 16.32 5.12 3.41
N LYS A 187 16.86 6.02 4.25
CA LYS A 187 17.99 6.89 3.89
C LYS A 187 19.27 6.08 3.65
N GLU A 188 19.56 5.12 4.51
CA GLU A 188 20.73 4.23 4.37
C GLU A 188 20.62 3.40 3.09
N GLY A 189 19.46 2.76 2.85
CA GLY A 189 19.20 2.02 1.61
C GLY A 189 19.28 2.90 0.38
N ARG A 190 18.83 4.16 0.46
CA ARG A 190 18.96 5.13 -0.63
C ARG A 190 20.42 5.51 -0.90
N ALA A 191 21.22 5.70 0.14
CA ALA A 191 22.63 6.10 -0.01
C ALA A 191 23.48 5.03 -0.72
N VAL A 192 23.09 3.76 -0.61
CA VAL A 192 23.79 2.63 -1.24
C VAL A 192 23.16 2.14 -2.55
N SER A 193 22.01 2.71 -2.95
CA SER A 193 21.35 2.34 -4.21
C SER A 193 22.16 2.88 -5.39
N VAL A 194 22.62 2.00 -6.28
CA VAL A 194 23.41 2.38 -7.46
C VAL A 194 22.59 2.37 -8.75
N SER A 195 21.40 1.75 -8.71
CA SER A 195 20.47 1.64 -9.84
C SER A 195 19.05 2.06 -9.48
N ASP A 196 18.18 2.26 -10.48
CA ASP A 196 16.75 2.52 -10.24
C ASP A 196 16.02 1.28 -9.72
N GLU A 197 16.51 0.09 -10.04
CA GLU A 197 16.04 -1.17 -9.50
C GLU A 197 16.31 -1.27 -7.99
N ASP A 198 17.50 -0.88 -7.53
CA ASP A 198 17.82 -0.83 -6.09
C ASP A 198 16.91 0.16 -5.36
N ARG A 199 16.67 1.32 -5.97
CA ARG A 199 15.77 2.35 -5.44
C ARG A 199 14.34 1.84 -5.35
N LEU A 200 13.87 1.15 -6.39
CA LEU A 200 12.56 0.50 -6.44
C LEU A 200 12.44 -0.52 -5.31
N LEU A 201 13.40 -1.44 -5.19
CA LEU A 201 13.45 -2.45 -4.13
C LEU A 201 13.42 -1.81 -2.74
N ASN A 202 14.26 -0.80 -2.51
CA ASN A 202 14.28 -0.07 -1.25
C ASN A 202 12.90 0.52 -0.92
N GLY A 203 12.27 1.23 -1.87
CA GLY A 203 10.94 1.80 -1.71
C GLY A 203 9.86 0.76 -1.35
N ILE A 204 9.87 -0.40 -2.01
CA ILE A 204 8.92 -1.50 -1.72
C ILE A 204 9.17 -2.08 -0.33
N TYR A 205 10.43 -2.37 0.03
CA TYR A 205 10.75 -2.92 1.34
C TYR A 205 10.38 -1.97 2.48
N ARG A 206 10.61 -0.66 2.31
CA ARG A 206 10.17 0.32 3.32
C ARG A 206 8.65 0.40 3.42
N THR A 207 7.96 0.32 2.29
CA THR A 207 6.48 0.24 2.29
C THR A 207 6.01 -1.02 3.01
N PHE A 208 6.63 -2.16 2.75
CA PHE A 208 6.35 -3.42 3.44
C PHE A 208 6.56 -3.29 4.95
N GLU A 209 7.69 -2.72 5.40
CA GLU A 209 7.95 -2.52 6.84
C GLU A 209 6.87 -1.68 7.51
N LEU A 210 6.44 -0.57 6.90
CA LEU A 210 5.32 0.21 7.43
C LEU A 210 4.00 -0.57 7.41
N CYS A 211 3.75 -1.37 6.38
CA CYS A 211 2.59 -2.26 6.37
C CYS A 211 2.61 -3.28 7.52
N THR A 212 3.79 -3.68 8.04
CA THR A 212 3.85 -4.57 9.21
C THR A 212 3.34 -3.89 10.47
N LEU A 213 3.68 -2.60 10.68
CA LEU A 213 3.14 -1.79 11.76
C LEU A 213 1.62 -1.63 11.60
N TRP A 214 1.20 -1.32 10.39
CA TRP A 214 -0.21 -1.14 10.07
C TRP A 214 -1.03 -2.42 10.31
N ALA A 215 -0.51 -3.58 9.92
CA ALA A 215 -1.19 -4.86 10.12
C ALA A 215 -1.44 -5.13 11.61
N VAL A 216 -0.44 -4.89 12.47
CA VAL A 216 -0.58 -5.04 13.93
C VAL A 216 -1.53 -4.01 14.53
N ALA A 217 -1.52 -2.77 14.01
CA ALA A 217 -2.45 -1.71 14.43
C ALA A 217 -3.91 -2.06 14.10
N VAL A 218 -4.13 -2.70 12.95
CA VAL A 218 -5.47 -3.11 12.51
C VAL A 218 -5.92 -4.40 13.20
N ASP A 219 -5.00 -5.32 13.47
CA ASP A 219 -5.29 -6.65 14.02
C ASP A 219 -4.13 -7.10 14.93
N PRO A 220 -4.18 -6.78 16.24
CA PRO A 220 -3.10 -7.13 17.18
C PRO A 220 -2.80 -8.63 17.24
N ASP A 221 -3.81 -9.47 17.02
CA ASP A 221 -3.67 -10.94 17.01
C ASP A 221 -2.84 -11.44 15.82
N ALA A 222 -2.67 -10.61 14.78
CA ALA A 222 -1.84 -10.95 13.62
C ALA A 222 -0.33 -10.87 13.90
N THR A 223 0.09 -10.42 15.09
CA THR A 223 1.51 -10.21 15.44
C THR A 223 2.40 -11.41 15.13
N ALA A 224 1.95 -12.63 15.45
CA ALA A 224 2.73 -13.85 15.18
C ALA A 224 2.89 -14.13 13.67
N GLU A 225 1.83 -13.93 12.89
CA GLU A 225 1.86 -14.11 11.43
C GLU A 225 2.73 -13.03 10.77
N VAL A 226 2.66 -11.78 11.26
CA VAL A 226 3.51 -10.67 10.80
C VAL A 226 4.98 -10.98 11.08
N ARG A 227 5.32 -11.43 12.30
CA ARG A 227 6.71 -11.81 12.65
C ARG A 227 7.23 -12.93 11.77
N LYS A 228 6.41 -13.95 11.49
CA LYS A 228 6.77 -15.05 10.59
C LYS A 228 7.04 -14.54 9.17
N LEU A 229 6.19 -13.65 8.66
CA LEU A 229 6.35 -13.05 7.33
C LEU A 229 7.64 -12.24 7.25
N THR A 230 7.88 -11.34 8.21
CA THR A 230 9.10 -10.50 8.28
C THR A 230 10.36 -11.36 8.44
N GLY A 231 10.33 -12.41 9.26
CA GLY A 231 11.48 -13.30 9.45
C GLY A 231 11.90 -14.06 8.18
N SER A 232 10.97 -14.27 7.24
CA SER A 232 11.26 -14.98 5.98
C SER A 232 11.85 -14.11 4.87
N ILE A 233 11.80 -12.77 5.01
CA ILE A 233 12.19 -11.87 3.93
C ILE A 233 13.70 -11.89 3.68
N SER A 234 14.50 -11.94 4.74
CA SER A 234 15.96 -11.89 4.65
C SER A 234 16.53 -13.15 3.99
N SER A 235 16.00 -14.33 4.33
CA SER A 235 16.46 -15.58 3.72
C SER A 235 16.06 -15.68 2.25
N GLN A 236 14.82 -15.29 1.91
CA GLN A 236 14.36 -15.27 0.51
C GLN A 236 15.11 -14.24 -0.33
N SER A 237 15.41 -13.07 0.22
CA SER A 237 16.17 -12.03 -0.49
C SER A 237 17.62 -12.44 -0.71
N ARG A 238 18.24 -13.15 0.25
CA ARG A 238 19.61 -13.71 0.06
C ARG A 238 19.65 -14.84 -0.96
N ALA A 239 18.55 -15.59 -1.09
CA ALA A 239 18.43 -16.67 -2.07
C ALA A 239 18.04 -16.18 -3.47
N ALA A 240 17.72 -14.89 -3.63
CA ALA A 240 17.44 -14.31 -4.93
C ALA A 240 18.75 -14.12 -5.70
N GLU A 241 18.86 -14.79 -6.85
CA GLU A 241 20.07 -14.79 -7.68
C GLU A 241 20.22 -13.52 -8.51
N ASP A 242 19.12 -12.80 -8.75
CA ASP A 242 19.09 -11.57 -9.53
C ASP A 242 18.07 -10.55 -8.98
N VAL A 243 18.04 -9.39 -9.63
CA VAL A 243 17.16 -8.27 -9.29
C VAL A 243 15.68 -8.62 -9.51
N ALA A 244 15.35 -9.40 -10.54
CA ALA A 244 13.96 -9.77 -10.83
C ALA A 244 13.41 -10.72 -9.76
N ALA A 245 14.21 -11.69 -9.32
CA ALA A 245 13.90 -12.58 -8.21
C ALA A 245 13.75 -11.77 -6.90
N SER A 246 14.65 -10.81 -6.65
CA SER A 246 14.56 -9.91 -5.49
C SER A 246 13.28 -9.08 -5.51
N LEU A 247 12.90 -8.57 -6.68
CA LEU A 247 11.67 -7.79 -6.87
C LEU A 247 10.43 -8.66 -6.66
N LEU A 248 10.43 -9.89 -7.17
CA LEU A 248 9.37 -10.87 -6.93
C LEU A 248 9.20 -11.17 -5.43
N VAL A 249 10.29 -11.33 -4.68
CA VAL A 249 10.24 -11.49 -3.23
C VAL A 249 9.60 -10.27 -2.57
N ALA A 250 10.03 -9.05 -2.93
CA ALA A 250 9.52 -7.81 -2.37
C ALA A 250 8.01 -7.62 -2.62
N VAL A 251 7.54 -7.79 -3.86
CA VAL A 251 6.11 -7.63 -4.19
C VAL A 251 5.24 -8.72 -3.59
N ASN A 252 5.75 -9.96 -3.46
CA ASN A 252 5.04 -11.04 -2.78
C ASN A 252 4.83 -10.74 -1.30
N HIS A 253 5.84 -10.21 -0.62
CA HIS A 253 5.72 -9.81 0.78
C HIS A 253 4.75 -8.63 0.93
N LEU A 254 4.81 -7.65 0.04
CA LEU A 254 3.88 -6.53 0.04
C LEU A 254 2.43 -6.98 -0.19
N TYR A 255 2.19 -7.90 -1.12
CA TYR A 255 0.88 -8.52 -1.30
C TYR A 255 0.41 -9.22 -0.03
N LYS A 256 1.25 -10.07 0.57
CA LYS A 256 0.86 -10.86 1.76
C LYS A 256 0.48 -9.94 2.92
N ILE A 257 1.28 -8.92 3.21
CA ILE A 257 0.99 -8.01 4.33
C ILE A 257 -0.23 -7.13 4.06
N THR A 258 -0.42 -6.63 2.83
CA THR A 258 -1.64 -5.88 2.48
C THR A 258 -2.89 -6.75 2.53
N HIS A 259 -2.77 -8.04 2.20
CA HIS A 259 -3.86 -9.00 2.35
C HIS A 259 -4.21 -9.24 3.83
N MET A 260 -3.21 -9.30 4.72
CA MET A 260 -3.41 -9.40 6.17
C MET A 260 -4.12 -8.15 6.72
N ILE A 261 -3.70 -6.94 6.30
CA ILE A 261 -4.37 -5.69 6.68
C ILE A 261 -5.85 -5.74 6.24
N ALA A 262 -6.12 -6.15 5.00
CA ALA A 262 -7.48 -6.28 4.49
C ALA A 262 -8.31 -7.30 5.30
N LYS A 263 -7.73 -8.43 5.73
CA LYS A 263 -8.38 -9.37 6.65
C LYS A 263 -8.69 -8.73 8.01
N GLY A 264 -7.76 -7.94 8.55
CA GLY A 264 -7.96 -7.20 9.78
C GLY A 264 -9.16 -6.24 9.68
N PHE A 265 -9.30 -5.52 8.57
CA PHE A 265 -10.50 -4.73 8.30
C PHE A 265 -11.76 -5.60 8.14
N ALA A 266 -11.66 -6.77 7.51
CA ALA A 266 -12.80 -7.71 7.37
C ALA A 266 -13.40 -8.10 8.72
N LYS A 267 -12.56 -8.28 9.76
CA LYS A 267 -13.00 -8.62 11.13
C LYS A 267 -13.77 -7.49 11.83
N ARG A 268 -13.65 -6.26 11.34
CA ARG A 268 -14.26 -5.04 11.92
C ARG A 268 -15.60 -4.66 11.27
N PHE A 269 -16.07 -5.44 10.29
CA PHE A 269 -17.36 -5.27 9.63
C PHE A 269 -18.48 -6.03 10.33
#